data_AF-A0A3C1RJ90-F1
#
_entry.id   AF-A0A3C1RJ90-F1
#
_cell.length_a   1.000
_cell.length_b   1.000
_cell.length_c   1.000
_cell.angle_alpha   90.00
_cell.angle_beta   90.00
_cell.angle_gamma   90.00
#
_symmetry.space_group_name_H-M   'P 1'
#
loop_
_entity.id
_entity.type
_entity.pdbx_description
1 polymer ?
#
loop_
_entity_poly.entity_id
_entity_poly.type
_entity_poly.pdbx_seq_one_letter_code
_entity_poly.pdbx_strand_id
1 'polypeptide(L)'
;MKKFRKRINIENATAFRLEYLDGKDLKTKEFTKYKLMEQFHNRQTDFMYLDLHRYAFVNGKWHRFIKLRSPFVFEQEIEFITKIFNENIEIVNPQISENEEK
;
A
#
# COMPACT_ATOMS: atom_id res chain seq x y z
N MET A 1 19.46 -14.16 9.36
CA MET A 1 19.33 -12.77 8.86
C MET A 1 18.03 -12.65 8.08
N LYS A 2 17.09 -11.80 8.52
CA LYS A 2 15.90 -11.48 7.70
C LYS A 2 16.40 -10.93 6.37
N LYS A 3 15.98 -11.52 5.25
CA LYS A 3 16.42 -11.09 3.91
C LYS A 3 15.92 -9.66 3.69
N PHE A 4 16.85 -8.72 3.52
CA PHE A 4 16.51 -7.35 3.13
C PHE A 4 15.66 -7.41 1.85
N ARG A 5 14.47 -6.82 1.87
CA ARG A 5 13.65 -6.73 0.66
C ARG A 5 14.40 -5.87 -0.36
N LYS A 6 14.50 -6.37 -1.60
CA LYS A 6 15.26 -5.73 -2.67
C LYS A 6 14.71 -4.32 -2.93
N ARG A 7 15.59 -3.32 -2.99
CA ARG A 7 15.21 -1.98 -3.48
C ARG A 7 14.79 -2.11 -4.93
N ILE A 8 13.59 -1.62 -5.25
CA ILE A 8 13.09 -1.56 -6.62
C ILE A 8 13.51 -0.21 -7.19
N ASN A 9 14.16 -0.22 -8.36
CA ASN A 9 14.33 1.03 -9.09
C ASN A 9 13.00 1.39 -9.77
N ILE A 10 12.27 2.33 -9.17
CA ILE A 10 10.95 2.75 -9.67
C ILE A 10 11.05 3.55 -10.97
N GLU A 11 12.22 4.07 -11.34
CA GLU A 11 12.41 4.81 -12.59
C GLU A 11 12.20 3.91 -13.81
N ASN A 12 12.47 2.61 -13.65
CA ASN A 12 12.24 1.61 -14.70
C ASN A 12 10.80 1.08 -14.72
N ALA A 13 9.92 1.60 -13.86
CA ALA A 13 8.54 1.15 -13.82
C ALA A 13 7.72 1.79 -14.95
N THR A 14 7.01 0.97 -15.72
CA THR A 14 6.19 1.45 -16.84
C THR A 14 4.72 1.65 -16.46
N ALA A 15 4.30 1.08 -15.33
CA ALA A 15 2.97 1.27 -14.76
C ALA A 15 3.00 1.17 -13.24
N PHE A 16 1.99 1.77 -12.61
CA PHE A 16 1.79 1.77 -11.17
C PHE A 16 0.35 1.37 -10.87
N ARG A 17 0.13 0.65 -9.79
CA ARG A 17 -1.21 0.25 -9.34
C ARG A 17 -1.37 0.57 -7.86
N LEU A 18 -2.52 1.10 -7.51
CA LEU A 18 -2.93 1.40 -6.15
C LEU A 18 -4.17 0.56 -5.81
N GLU A 19 -4.09 -0.18 -4.71
CA GLU A 19 -5.22 -0.86 -4.10
C GLU A 19 -5.63 -0.07 -2.85
N TYR A 20 -6.90 0.31 -2.80
CA TYR A 20 -7.44 1.13 -1.72
C TYR A 20 -8.88 0.73 -1.41
N LEU A 21 -9.30 0.96 -0.18
CA LEU A 21 -10.71 0.92 0.19
C LEU A 21 -11.33 2.29 -0.03
N ASP A 22 -12.54 2.27 -0.56
CA ASP A 22 -13.41 3.43 -0.65
C ASP A 22 -14.75 3.01 -0.01
N GLY A 23 -14.89 3.33 1.28
CA GLY A 23 -15.96 2.73 2.08
C GLY A 23 -15.68 1.25 2.36
N LYS A 24 -16.55 0.38 1.84
CA LYS A 24 -16.44 -1.08 1.98
C LYS A 24 -15.85 -1.76 0.74
N ASP A 25 -15.70 -1.01 -0.35
CA ASP A 25 -15.33 -1.58 -1.64
C ASP A 25 -13.81 -1.54 -1.83
N LEU A 26 -13.23 -2.71 -2.10
CA LEU A 26 -11.85 -2.80 -2.57
C LEU A 26 -11.78 -2.33 -4.02
N LYS A 27 -11.12 -1.19 -4.22
CA LYS A 27 -10.90 -0.61 -5.55
C LYS A 27 -9.43 -0.73 -5.92
N THR A 28 -9.20 -0.90 -7.22
CA THR A 28 -7.87 -0.88 -7.79
C THR A 28 -7.82 0.15 -8.91
N LYS A 29 -6.71 0.89 -8.99
CA LYS A 29 -6.51 1.87 -10.04
C LYS A 29 -5.08 1.84 -10.56
N GLU A 30 -4.96 1.86 -11.88
CA GLU A 30 -3.67 1.87 -12.55
C GLU A 30 -3.32 3.27 -13.07
N PHE A 31 -2.02 3.55 -13.08
CA PHE A 31 -1.44 4.83 -13.44
C PHE A 31 -0.21 4.60 -14.30
N THR A 32 0.01 5.48 -15.27
CA THR A 32 1.20 5.44 -16.13
C THR A 32 2.43 6.06 -15.45
N LYS A 33 2.23 6.87 -14.41
CA LYS A 33 3.32 7.56 -13.69
C LYS A 33 3.08 7.54 -12.18
N TYR A 34 4.15 7.34 -11.42
CA TYR A 34 4.11 7.39 -9.96
C TYR A 34 3.52 8.71 -9.43
N LYS A 35 3.91 9.84 -10.03
CA LYS A 35 3.42 11.17 -9.64
C LYS A 35 1.89 11.29 -9.75
N LEU A 36 1.27 10.64 -10.73
CA LEU A 36 -0.19 10.66 -10.90
C LEU A 36 -0.88 9.84 -9.81
N MET A 37 -0.30 8.69 -9.44
CA MET A 37 -0.77 7.89 -8.31
C MET A 37 -0.70 8.68 -7.00
N GLU A 38 0.42 9.35 -6.74
CA GLU A 38 0.59 10.19 -5.54
C GLU A 38 -0.40 11.36 -5.51
N GLN A 39 -0.61 12.03 -6.65
CA GLN A 39 -1.60 13.11 -6.74
C GLN A 39 -3.02 12.60 -6.51
N PHE A 40 -3.36 11.42 -7.03
CA PHE A 40 -4.64 10.80 -6.77
C PHE A 40 -4.81 10.51 -5.28
N HIS A 41 -3.83 9.86 -4.65
CA HIS A 41 -3.83 9.54 -3.22
C HIS A 41 -3.94 10.79 -2.34
N ASN A 42 -3.14 11.82 -2.62
CA ASN A 42 -3.12 13.06 -1.84
C ASN A 42 -4.41 13.90 -1.97
N ARG A 43 -5.21 13.67 -3.01
CA ARG A 43 -6.52 14.32 -3.19
C ARG A 43 -7.64 13.63 -2.44
N GLN A 44 -7.40 12.45 -1.89
CA GLN A 44 -8.41 11.72 -1.13
C GLN A 44 -8.57 12.41 0.22
N THR A 45 -9.73 13.04 0.41
CA THR A 45 -10.13 13.68 1.67
C THR A 45 -11.21 12.90 2.39
N ASP A 46 -11.71 11.81 1.77
CA ASP A 46 -12.73 10.96 2.38
C ASP A 46 -12.14 10.22 3.58
N PHE A 47 -12.86 10.24 4.70
CA PHE A 47 -12.49 9.54 5.91
C PHE A 47 -12.47 8.02 5.70
N MET A 48 -13.32 7.50 4.82
CA MET A 48 -13.40 6.06 4.53
C MET A 48 -12.36 5.59 3.52
N TYR A 49 -11.54 6.50 2.97
CA TYR A 49 -10.46 6.12 2.08
C TYR A 49 -9.30 5.51 2.87
N LEU A 50 -8.92 4.28 2.53
CA LEU A 50 -7.74 3.62 3.11
C LEU A 50 -6.83 3.09 2.01
N ASP A 51 -5.58 3.58 1.97
CA ASP A 51 -4.54 3.04 1.10
C ASP A 51 -3.98 1.74 1.67
N LEU A 52 -4.09 0.66 0.90
CA LEU A 52 -3.66 -0.68 1.32
C LEU A 52 -2.31 -1.05 0.71
N HIS A 53 -2.28 -1.19 -0.62
CA HIS A 53 -1.14 -1.73 -1.34
C HIS A 53 -0.79 -0.92 -2.57
N ARG A 54 0.52 -0.78 -2.81
CA ARG A 54 1.08 -0.07 -3.96
C ARG A 54 1.97 -1.00 -4.74
N TYR A 55 1.84 -0.98 -6.06
CA TYR A 55 2.60 -1.83 -6.96
C TYR A 55 3.24 -1.01 -8.08
N ALA A 56 4.46 -1.39 -8.45
CA ALA A 56 5.18 -0.89 -9.60
C ALA A 56 5.40 -2.05 -10.58
N PHE A 57 5.10 -1.82 -11.85
CA PHE A 57 5.34 -2.79 -12.91
C PHE A 57 6.74 -2.58 -13.48
N VAL A 58 7.66 -3.49 -13.16
CA VAL A 58 9.07 -3.42 -13.56
C VAL A 58 9.46 -4.75 -14.19
N ASN A 59 10.14 -4.72 -15.34
CA ASN A 59 10.63 -5.92 -16.03
C ASN A 59 9.55 -7.00 -16.26
N GLY A 60 8.33 -6.60 -16.61
CA GLY A 60 7.24 -7.53 -16.89
C GLY A 60 6.55 -8.12 -15.65
N LYS A 61 6.86 -7.64 -14.43
CA LYS A 61 6.28 -8.13 -13.18
C LYS A 61 5.81 -7.00 -12.29
N TRP A 62 4.70 -7.23 -11.60
CA TRP A 62 4.21 -6.34 -10.55
C TRP A 62 4.97 -6.59 -9.26
N HIS A 63 5.54 -5.52 -8.71
CA HIS A 63 6.27 -5.53 -7.45
C HIS A 63 5.58 -4.61 -6.44
N ARG A 64 5.18 -5.17 -5.29
CA ARG A 64 4.67 -4.38 -4.17
C ARG A 64 5.81 -3.53 -3.60
N PHE A 65 5.53 -2.27 -3.31
CA PHE A 65 6.48 -1.35 -2.71
C PHE A 65 5.80 -0.49 -1.64
N ILE A 66 6.61 0.12 -0.77
CA ILE A 66 6.14 1.09 0.22
C ILE A 66 6.99 2.35 0.11
N LYS A 67 6.35 3.51 0.30
CA LYS A 67 7.04 4.79 0.38
C LYS A 67 7.58 4.95 1.81
N LEU A 68 8.89 5.05 1.95
CA LEU A 68 9.52 5.40 3.22
C LEU A 68 9.39 6.92 3.44
N ARG A 69 9.08 7.34 4.67
CA ARG A 69 9.01 8.76 5.05
C ARG A 69 10.40 9.38 5.18
N SER A 70 11.37 8.58 5.62
CA SER A 70 12.76 9.00 5.85
C SER A 70 13.72 8.13 5.03
N PRO A 71 14.82 8.70 4.50
CA PRO A 71 15.92 7.94 3.92
C PRO A 71 16.64 7.05 4.94
N PHE A 72 16.61 7.47 6.22
CA PHE A 72 17.18 6.73 7.34
C PHE A 72 16.06 5.98 8.03
N VAL A 73 16.22 4.67 8.18
CA VAL A 73 15.26 3.79 8.85
C VAL A 73 16.01 3.06 9.95
N PHE A 74 15.54 3.17 11.18
CA PHE A 74 16.11 2.44 12.31
C PHE A 74 15.69 0.97 12.27
N GLU A 75 16.49 0.09 12.85
CA GLU A 75 16.23 -1.36 12.82
C GLU A 75 14.84 -1.72 13.36
N GLN A 76 14.40 -1.06 14.44
CA GLN A 76 13.06 -1.22 15.04
C GLN A 76 11.94 -0.89 14.03
N GLU A 77 12.12 0.15 13.21
CA GLU A 77 11.16 0.56 12.18
C GLU A 77 11.14 -0.43 11.02
N ILE A 78 12.28 -1.04 10.68
CA ILE A 78 12.37 -2.06 9.62
C ILE A 78 11.51 -3.27 9.98
N GLU A 79 11.53 -3.71 11.24
CA GLU A 79 10.72 -4.84 11.68
C GLU A 79 9.24 -4.55 11.57
N PHE A 80 8.82 -3.35 11.99
CA PHE A 80 7.45 -2.87 11.86
C PHE A 80 7.00 -2.78 10.40
N ILE A 81 7.80 -2.18 9.52
CA ILE A 81 7.53 -2.09 8.09
C ILE A 81 7.43 -3.49 7.47
N THR A 82 8.31 -4.41 7.89
CA THR A 82 8.30 -5.78 7.39
C THR A 82 7.02 -6.51 7.79
N LYS A 83 6.57 -6.32 9.04
CA LYS A 83 5.32 -6.86 9.56
C LYS A 83 4.13 -6.36 8.75
N ILE A 84 3.93 -5.04 8.67
CA ILE A 84 2.80 -4.42 7.92
C ILE A 84 2.79 -4.86 6.46
N PHE A 85 3.95 -4.93 5.82
CA PHE A 85 4.00 -5.30 4.41
C PHE A 85 3.68 -6.78 4.16
N ASN A 86 4.02 -7.68 5.10
CA ASN A 86 3.68 -9.10 5.00
C ASN A 86 2.28 -9.40 5.51
N GLU A 87 1.71 -8.54 6.34
CA GLU A 87 0.36 -8.69 6.84
C GLU A 87 -0.58 -8.70 5.63
N ASN A 88 -1.23 -9.85 5.44
CA ASN A 88 -2.43 -9.90 4.63
C ASN A 88 -3.45 -9.12 5.44
N ILE A 89 -3.78 -7.91 4.99
CA ILE A 89 -4.91 -7.18 5.56
C ILE A 89 -6.14 -8.00 5.17
N GLU A 90 -6.53 -8.94 6.04
CA GLU A 90 -7.86 -9.50 5.99
C GLU A 90 -8.80 -8.30 6.13
N ILE A 91 -9.67 -8.09 5.14
CA ILE A 91 -10.67 -7.04 5.17
C ILE A 91 -11.72 -7.49 6.20
N VAL A 92 -11.34 -7.54 7.47
CA VAL A 92 -12.29 -7.61 8.57
C VAL A 92 -12.79 -6.20 8.72
N ASN A 93 -13.95 -5.96 8.12
CA ASN A 93 -14.68 -4.72 8.17
C ASN A 93 -14.78 -4.26 9.64
N PRO A 94 -14.12 -3.17 10.07
CA PRO A 94 -14.15 -2.71 11.46
C PRO A 94 -15.54 -2.20 11.88
N GLN A 95 -16.49 -2.12 10.94
CA GLN A 95 -17.90 -1.82 11.18
C GLN A 95 -18.79 -3.06 11.30
N ILE A 96 -18.25 -4.28 11.29
CA ILE A 96 -18.95 -5.42 11.89
C ILE A 96 -18.78 -5.24 13.40
N SER A 97 -19.51 -4.30 13.98
CA SER A 97 -20.01 -4.51 15.33
C SER A 97 -20.84 -5.79 15.21
N GLU A 98 -20.41 -6.87 15.86
CA GLU A 98 -21.41 -7.84 16.31
C GLU A 98 -22.44 -6.98 17.02
N ASN A 99 -23.63 -6.85 16.44
CA ASN A 99 -24.75 -6.32 17.20
C ASN A 99 -24.84 -7.26 18.39
N GLU A 100 -24.36 -6.84 19.56
CA GLU A 100 -24.75 -7.42 20.83
C GLU A 100 -26.24 -7.11 20.98
N GLU A 101 -27.09 -7.81 20.23
CA GLU A 101 -28.46 -8.04 20.61
C GLU A 101 -28.40 -8.95 21.85
N LYS A 102 -28.39 -8.32 23.03
CA LYS A 102 -28.91 -8.92 24.25
C LYS A 102 -29.32 -7.87 25.27
#